data_AF-A0A9N9M076-F1
#
_entry.id   AF-A0A9N9M076-F1
#
_cell.length_a   1.000
_cell.length_b   1.000
_cell.length_c   1.000
_cell.angle_alpha   90.00
_cell.angle_beta   90.00
_cell.angle_gamma   90.00
#
_symmetry.space_group_name_H-M   'P 1'
#
loop_
_entity.id
_entity.type
_entity.pdbx_description
1 polymer ?
#
loop_
_entity_poly.entity_id
_entity_poly.type
_entity_poly.pdbx_seq_one_letter_code
_entity_poly.pdbx_strand_id
1 'polypeptide(L)'
;MTVESIVTDPSLRMALETSKQAREQAIALLDLSSGYSSTNEPSREIQLQISKQQKILLAYLAQLRGSHRDAHVGARETKALTAEARQEVDRLHLQLQNLYYEQRYLQGEISACESYDHKYLQLPLIPVEQFLAEHPEHSDADEVALTIARIDHEHAIRLALEEQRQGLLKKKQGLIADNKKRKDDLANLDKDLEKFIDAAKPIQKTFEKVV
;
A
#
# COMPACT_ATOMS: atom_id res chain seq x y z
N MET A 1 21.23 -58.07 -1.98
CA MET A 1 22.09 -56.90 -1.78
C MET A 1 22.35 -56.76 -0.29
N THR A 2 23.60 -56.84 0.14
CA THR A 2 23.95 -56.78 1.56
C THR A 2 23.75 -55.36 2.08
N VAL A 3 23.22 -55.21 3.29
CA VAL A 3 22.91 -53.90 3.93
C VAL A 3 24.14 -52.96 3.98
N GLU A 4 25.34 -53.53 3.89
CA GLU A 4 26.63 -52.83 3.83
C GLU A 4 26.80 -51.93 2.60
N SER A 5 26.16 -52.26 1.47
CA SER A 5 26.29 -51.44 0.25
C SER A 5 25.32 -50.25 0.21
N ILE A 6 24.35 -50.19 1.12
CA ILE A 6 23.29 -49.18 1.14
C ILE A 6 23.62 -48.05 2.13
N VAL A 7 24.31 -48.36 3.22
CA VAL A 7 24.68 -47.36 4.24
C VAL A 7 25.98 -46.68 3.81
N THR A 8 25.91 -45.40 3.44
CA THR A 8 27.07 -44.61 2.99
C THR A 8 27.75 -43.86 4.14
N ASP A 9 26.99 -43.52 5.18
CA ASP A 9 27.49 -42.71 6.28
C ASP A 9 28.54 -43.46 7.12
N PRO A 10 29.74 -42.86 7.36
CA PRO A 10 30.81 -43.51 8.11
C PRO A 10 30.42 -43.90 9.55
N SER A 11 29.65 -43.05 10.24
CA SER A 11 29.24 -43.31 11.62
C SER A 11 28.22 -44.45 11.71
N LEU A 12 27.29 -44.51 10.76
CA LEU A 12 26.31 -45.58 10.65
C LEU A 12 26.95 -46.91 10.24
N ARG A 13 27.99 -46.88 9.39
CA ARG A 13 28.80 -48.06 9.07
C ARG A 13 29.51 -48.61 10.30
N MET A 14 30.15 -47.75 11.07
CA MET A 14 30.82 -48.14 12.32
C MET A 14 29.82 -48.74 13.33
N ALA A 15 28.64 -48.15 13.48
CA ALA A 15 27.59 -48.70 14.35
C ALA A 15 27.08 -50.07 13.86
N LEU A 16 26.93 -50.25 12.55
CA LEU A 16 26.50 -51.50 11.93
C LEU A 16 27.54 -52.61 12.14
N GLU A 17 28.83 -52.30 11.94
CA GLU A 17 29.96 -53.20 12.15
C GLU A 17 30.02 -53.64 13.62
N THR A 18 30.01 -52.69 14.56
CA THR A 18 30.01 -52.97 16.00
C THR A 18 28.78 -53.78 16.43
N SER A 19 27.62 -53.56 15.81
CA SER A 19 26.41 -54.33 16.07
C SER A 19 26.53 -55.79 15.60
N LYS A 20 27.13 -56.03 14.42
CA LYS A 20 27.43 -57.38 13.94
C LYS A 20 28.41 -58.09 14.86
N GLN A 21 29.51 -57.43 15.23
CA GLN A 21 30.51 -57.97 16.13
C GLN A 21 29.90 -58.30 17.51
N ALA A 22 29.06 -57.41 18.07
CA ALA A 22 28.33 -57.69 19.31
C ALA A 22 27.42 -58.92 19.20
N ARG A 23 26.70 -59.06 18.07
CA ARG A 23 25.83 -60.21 17.82
C ARG A 23 26.62 -61.51 17.71
N GLU A 24 27.70 -61.51 16.94
CA GLU A 24 28.57 -62.67 16.77
C GLU A 24 29.18 -63.12 18.11
N GLN A 25 29.65 -62.17 18.94
CA GLN A 25 30.14 -62.48 20.27
C GLN A 25 29.05 -63.01 21.22
N ALA A 26 27.82 -62.48 21.11
CA ALA A 26 26.69 -62.98 21.91
C ALA A 26 26.32 -64.42 21.51
N ILE A 27 26.31 -64.74 20.22
CA ILE A 27 26.07 -66.09 19.71
C ILE A 27 27.18 -67.03 20.18
N ALA A 28 28.45 -66.63 20.02
CA ALA A 28 29.60 -67.43 20.47
C ALA A 28 29.56 -67.72 21.98
N LEU A 29 29.16 -66.74 22.80
CA LEU A 29 28.99 -66.92 24.24
C LEU A 29 27.83 -67.87 24.57
N LEU A 30 26.73 -67.81 23.81
CA LEU A 30 25.59 -68.71 23.96
C LEU A 30 25.96 -70.16 23.58
N ASP A 31 26.67 -70.35 22.47
CA ASP A 31 27.16 -71.66 22.02
C ASP A 31 28.13 -72.27 23.03
N LEU A 32 29.04 -71.45 23.57
CA LEU A 32 29.91 -71.84 24.68
C LEU A 32 29.08 -72.26 25.90
N SER A 33 28.06 -71.50 26.29
CA SER A 33 27.26 -71.80 27.48
C SER A 33 26.35 -73.04 27.34
N SER A 34 25.83 -73.29 26.14
CA SER A 34 24.88 -74.37 25.85
C SER A 34 25.57 -75.74 25.67
N GLY A 35 26.86 -75.75 25.34
CA GLY A 35 27.69 -76.96 25.35
C GLY A 35 27.90 -77.58 26.73
N TYR A 36 27.56 -76.87 27.82
CA TYR A 36 27.68 -77.38 29.19
C TYR A 36 26.32 -77.86 29.73
N SER A 37 26.17 -79.16 29.92
CA SER A 37 25.02 -79.73 30.65
C SER A 37 25.10 -79.40 32.14
N SER A 38 23.95 -79.14 32.76
CA SER A 38 23.73 -78.70 34.15
C SER A 38 24.31 -79.60 35.27
N THR A 39 25.06 -80.65 34.95
CA THR A 39 25.41 -81.73 35.88
C THR A 39 26.87 -81.74 36.35
N ASN A 40 27.76 -80.94 35.77
CA ASN A 40 29.16 -80.80 36.23
C ASN A 40 29.50 -79.32 36.47
N GLU A 41 30.17 -79.02 37.59
CA GLU A 41 30.72 -77.68 37.83
C GLU A 41 31.69 -77.31 36.69
N PRO A 42 31.53 -76.14 36.05
CA PRO A 42 32.39 -75.73 34.96
C PRO A 42 33.81 -75.53 35.51
N SER A 43 34.79 -76.19 34.87
CA SER A 43 36.19 -76.10 35.26
C SER A 43 36.67 -74.65 35.29
N ARG A 44 37.59 -74.30 36.20
CA ARG A 44 38.04 -72.91 36.45
C ARG A 44 38.52 -72.16 35.21
N GLU A 45 39.09 -72.91 34.26
CA GLU A 45 39.57 -72.39 32.97
C GLU A 45 38.43 -71.96 32.04
N ILE A 46 37.32 -72.71 32.05
CA ILE A 46 36.11 -72.41 31.28
C ILE A 46 35.40 -71.17 31.83
N GLN A 47 35.30 -71.05 33.16
CA GLN A 47 34.74 -69.85 33.80
C GLN A 47 35.52 -68.58 33.41
N LEU A 48 36.85 -68.70 33.28
CA LEU A 48 37.72 -67.61 32.88
C LEU A 48 37.53 -67.24 31.40
N GLN A 49 37.30 -68.22 30.52
CA GLN A 49 36.95 -67.96 29.12
C GLN A 49 35.58 -67.29 28.96
N ILE A 50 34.56 -67.73 29.70
CA ILE A 50 33.23 -67.10 29.71
C ILE A 50 33.34 -65.64 30.17
N SER A 51 34.06 -65.38 31.27
CA SER A 51 34.28 -64.02 31.77
C SER A 51 34.99 -63.13 30.75
N LYS A 52 35.97 -63.67 30.01
CA LYS A 52 36.68 -62.94 28.94
C LYS A 52 35.73 -62.56 27.80
N GLN A 53 34.93 -63.51 27.32
CA GLN A 53 33.95 -63.26 26.25
C GLN A 53 32.86 -62.28 26.68
N GLN A 54 32.41 -62.38 27.94
CA GLN A 54 31.44 -61.43 28.51
C GLN A 54 31.99 -60.00 28.55
N LYS A 55 33.27 -59.81 28.90
CA LYS A 55 33.91 -58.48 28.88
C LYS A 55 33.98 -57.90 27.48
N ILE A 56 34.28 -58.71 26.46
CA ILE A 56 34.31 -58.29 25.06
C ILE A 56 32.91 -57.85 24.60
N LEU A 57 31.87 -58.64 24.91
CA LEU A 57 30.49 -58.29 24.61
C LEU A 57 30.07 -56.97 25.28
N LEU A 58 30.39 -56.81 26.57
CA LEU A 58 30.09 -55.57 27.30
C LEU A 58 30.80 -54.35 26.70
N ALA A 59 32.02 -54.51 26.18
CA ALA A 59 32.74 -53.44 25.50
C ALA A 59 32.04 -53.02 24.21
N TYR A 60 31.60 -53.96 23.37
CA TYR A 60 30.82 -53.64 22.16
C TYR A 60 29.48 -52.99 22.48
N LEU A 61 28.78 -53.46 23.52
CA LEU A 61 27.53 -52.82 23.98
C LEU A 61 27.77 -51.40 24.51
N ALA A 62 28.90 -51.12 25.16
CA ALA A 62 29.26 -49.78 25.59
C ALA A 62 29.52 -48.85 24.39
N GLN A 63 30.21 -49.33 23.36
CA GLN A 63 30.45 -48.57 22.12
C GLN A 63 29.13 -48.26 21.38
N LEU A 64 28.20 -49.22 21.30
CA LEU A 64 26.87 -49.01 20.71
C LEU A 64 26.05 -47.97 21.49
N ARG A 65 26.08 -48.01 22.84
CA ARG A 65 25.43 -46.99 23.68
C ARG A 65 26.05 -45.61 23.49
N GLY A 66 27.37 -45.53 23.31
CA GLY A 66 28.07 -44.29 22.95
C GLY A 66 27.56 -43.73 21.61
N SER A 67 27.58 -44.55 20.57
CA SER A 67 27.10 -44.18 19.22
C SER A 67 25.64 -43.71 19.24
N HIS A 68 24.78 -44.36 20.03
CA HIS A 68 23.38 -43.95 20.22
C HIS A 68 23.26 -42.58 20.89
N ARG A 69 24.09 -42.31 21.91
CA ARG A 69 24.11 -41.01 22.59
C ARG A 69 24.57 -39.91 21.65
N ASP A 70 25.62 -40.16 20.87
CA ASP A 70 26.16 -39.20 19.91
C ASP A 70 25.13 -38.88 18.81
N ALA A 71 24.43 -39.88 18.29
CA ALA A 71 23.34 -39.67 17.33
C ALA A 71 22.20 -38.81 17.91
N HIS A 72 21.83 -39.04 19.17
CA HIS A 72 20.83 -38.20 19.84
C HIS A 72 21.28 -36.76 20.05
N VAL A 73 22.55 -36.54 20.39
CA VAL A 73 23.13 -35.20 20.54
C VAL A 73 23.16 -34.49 19.18
N GLY A 74 23.66 -35.15 18.13
CA GLY A 74 23.67 -34.57 16.78
C GLY A 74 22.28 -34.22 16.25
N ALA A 75 21.28 -35.07 16.54
CA ALA A 75 19.89 -34.77 16.18
C ALA A 75 19.34 -33.53 16.92
N ARG A 76 19.70 -33.35 18.20
CA ARG A 76 19.32 -32.16 18.97
C ARG A 76 20.02 -30.91 18.47
N GLU A 77 21.30 -30.99 18.16
CA GLU A 77 22.09 -29.88 17.59
C GLU A 77 21.51 -29.45 16.24
N THR A 78 21.25 -30.41 15.34
CA THR A 78 20.63 -30.13 14.04
C THR A 78 19.27 -29.45 14.21
N LYS A 79 18.45 -29.92 15.16
CA LYS A 79 17.16 -29.29 15.49
C LYS A 79 17.32 -27.85 16.02
N ALA A 80 18.34 -27.60 16.85
CA ALA A 80 18.62 -26.25 17.36
C ALA A 80 19.07 -25.30 16.24
N LEU A 81 20.03 -25.72 15.42
CA LEU A 81 20.54 -24.94 14.29
C LEU A 81 19.44 -24.61 13.28
N THR A 82 18.59 -25.58 12.94
CA THR A 82 17.47 -25.35 12.02
C THR A 82 16.39 -24.45 12.62
N ALA A 83 16.16 -24.51 13.93
CA ALA A 83 15.22 -23.62 14.61
C ALA A 83 15.75 -22.17 14.64
N GLU A 84 17.05 -21.97 14.87
CA GLU A 84 17.70 -20.65 14.85
C GLU A 84 17.63 -20.03 13.45
N ALA A 85 18.03 -20.78 12.42
CA ALA A 85 17.93 -20.32 11.04
C ALA A 85 16.49 -19.97 10.65
N ARG A 86 15.50 -20.77 11.09
CA ARG A 86 14.08 -20.47 10.88
C ARG A 86 13.68 -19.17 11.57
N GLN A 87 14.08 -18.95 12.82
CA GLN A 87 13.76 -17.74 13.56
C GLN A 87 14.33 -16.49 12.87
N GLU A 88 15.53 -16.58 12.30
CA GLU A 88 16.11 -15.50 11.52
C GLU A 88 15.28 -15.20 10.26
N VAL A 89 14.88 -16.23 9.52
CA VAL A 89 13.99 -16.09 8.36
C VAL A 89 12.66 -15.43 8.75
N ASP A 90 12.05 -15.87 9.85
CA ASP A 90 10.78 -15.31 10.34
C ASP A 90 10.94 -13.81 10.70
N ARG A 91 12.07 -13.44 11.32
CA ARG A 91 12.39 -12.04 11.62
C ARG A 91 12.53 -11.19 10.35
N LEU A 92 13.28 -11.68 9.35
CA LEU A 92 13.46 -10.99 8.07
C LEU A 92 12.13 -10.88 7.32
N HIS A 93 11.29 -11.91 7.36
CA HIS A 93 9.97 -11.90 6.76
C HIS A 93 9.08 -10.81 7.37
N LEU A 94 9.11 -10.64 8.69
CA LEU A 94 8.38 -9.57 9.37
C LEU A 94 8.87 -8.18 8.95
N GLN A 95 10.19 -7.99 8.84
CA GLN A 95 10.76 -6.73 8.36
C GLN A 95 10.32 -6.42 6.91
N LEU A 96 10.29 -7.44 6.05
CA LEU A 96 9.80 -7.30 4.68
C LEU A 96 8.31 -6.91 4.64
N GLN A 97 7.48 -7.50 5.50
CA GLN A 97 6.06 -7.12 5.60
C GLN A 97 5.89 -5.65 6.02
N ASN A 98 6.70 -5.17 6.96
CA ASN A 98 6.68 -3.75 7.36
C ASN A 98 7.01 -2.83 6.17
N LEU A 99 8.02 -3.19 5.36
CA LEU A 99 8.37 -2.42 4.16
C LEU A 99 7.26 -2.44 3.10
N TYR A 100 6.59 -3.58 2.90
CA TYR A 100 5.44 -3.63 1.98
C TYR A 100 4.28 -2.77 2.45
N TYR A 101 4.04 -2.71 3.76
CA TYR A 101 3.03 -1.82 4.32
C TYR A 101 3.40 -0.35 4.05
N GLU A 102 4.63 0.05 4.34
CA GLU A 102 5.12 1.40 4.11
C GLU A 102 5.05 1.78 2.62
N GLN A 103 5.46 0.88 1.73
CA GLN A 103 5.35 1.09 0.28
C GLN A 103 3.91 1.35 -0.14
N ARG A 104 2.95 0.52 0.32
CA ARG A 104 1.54 0.69 -0.01
C ARG A 104 0.97 2.00 0.53
N TYR A 105 1.38 2.37 1.75
CA TYR A 105 0.99 3.63 2.37
C TYR A 105 1.46 4.82 1.52
N LEU A 106 2.75 4.86 1.18
CA LEU A 106 3.34 5.92 0.35
C LEU A 106 2.72 5.98 -1.04
N GLN A 107 2.47 4.83 -1.68
CA GLN A 107 1.75 4.77 -2.96
C GLN A 107 0.34 5.34 -2.87
N GLY A 108 -0.36 5.10 -1.75
CA GLY A 108 -1.66 5.69 -1.47
C GLY A 108 -1.59 7.21 -1.33
N GLU A 109 -0.61 7.73 -0.59
CA GLU A 109 -0.38 9.17 -0.45
C GLU A 109 -0.03 9.84 -1.78
N ILE A 110 0.87 9.23 -2.57
CA ILE A 110 1.22 9.73 -3.91
C ILE A 110 -0.03 9.79 -4.78
N SER A 111 -0.81 8.71 -4.83
CA SER A 111 -2.05 8.67 -5.63
C SER A 111 -3.04 9.74 -5.18
N ALA A 112 -3.16 9.99 -3.88
CA ALA A 112 -4.02 11.04 -3.35
C ALA A 112 -3.54 12.44 -3.76
N CYS A 113 -2.23 12.69 -3.70
CA CYS A 113 -1.62 13.94 -4.16
C CYS A 113 -1.79 14.14 -5.67
N GLU A 114 -1.59 13.09 -6.48
CA GLU A 114 -1.77 13.14 -7.94
C GLU A 114 -3.24 13.31 -8.34
N SER A 115 -4.17 12.74 -7.59
CA SER A 115 -5.61 12.89 -7.83
C SER A 115 -6.18 14.23 -7.34
N TYR A 116 -5.35 15.12 -6.80
CA TYR A 116 -5.81 16.39 -6.30
C TYR A 116 -6.43 17.22 -7.44
N ASP A 117 -7.70 17.56 -7.30
CA ASP A 117 -8.42 18.36 -8.30
C ASP A 117 -7.94 19.82 -8.26
N HIS A 118 -7.02 20.13 -9.15
CA HIS A 118 -6.50 21.48 -9.33
C HIS A 118 -7.54 22.35 -10.05
N LYS A 119 -8.23 23.21 -9.29
CA LYS A 119 -9.26 24.13 -9.82
C LYS A 119 -8.83 24.93 -11.04
N TYR A 120 -7.55 25.29 -11.16
CA TYR A 120 -7.05 26.07 -12.30
C TYR A 120 -7.15 25.34 -13.65
N LEU A 121 -7.18 24.00 -13.64
CA LEU A 121 -7.38 23.19 -14.85
C LEU A 121 -8.81 23.30 -15.41
N GLN A 122 -9.77 23.72 -14.57
CA GLN A 122 -11.16 23.91 -14.95
C GLN A 122 -11.43 25.34 -15.46
N LEU A 123 -10.47 26.26 -15.37
CA LEU A 123 -10.65 27.63 -15.85
C LEU A 123 -10.66 27.65 -17.39
N PRO A 124 -11.62 28.34 -18.02
CA PRO A 124 -11.66 28.52 -19.47
C PRO A 124 -10.62 29.58 -19.90
N LEU A 125 -9.34 29.21 -19.87
CA LEU A 125 -8.24 30.06 -20.28
C LEU A 125 -8.13 30.13 -21.81
N ILE A 126 -7.70 31.28 -22.33
CA ILE A 126 -7.38 31.40 -23.76
C ILE A 126 -6.22 30.46 -24.14
N PRO A 127 -6.22 29.88 -25.36
CA PRO A 127 -5.14 29.03 -25.85
C PRO A 127 -3.77 29.70 -25.75
N VAL A 128 -2.72 28.91 -25.53
CA VAL A 128 -1.34 29.42 -25.36
C VAL A 128 -0.90 30.25 -26.57
N GLU A 129 -1.19 29.79 -27.78
CA GLU A 129 -0.83 30.49 -29.03
C GLU A 129 -1.45 31.89 -29.11
N GLN A 130 -2.71 32.02 -28.69
CA GLN A 130 -3.41 33.31 -28.68
C GLN A 130 -2.85 34.23 -27.60
N PHE A 131 -2.57 33.69 -26.41
CA PHE A 131 -1.96 34.46 -25.33
C PHE A 131 -0.57 34.98 -25.72
N LEU A 132 0.28 34.17 -26.33
CA LEU A 132 1.62 34.57 -26.75
C LEU A 132 1.62 35.55 -27.92
N ALA A 133 0.58 35.52 -28.77
CA ALA A 133 0.39 36.52 -29.81
C ALA A 133 0.04 37.91 -29.23
N GLU A 134 -0.71 37.94 -28.14
CA GLU A 134 -1.10 39.18 -27.44
C GLU A 134 0.00 39.68 -26.47
N HIS A 135 0.73 38.75 -25.84
CA HIS A 135 1.76 39.01 -24.81
C HIS A 135 3.08 38.31 -25.17
N PRO A 136 3.83 38.81 -26.17
CA PRO A 136 5.06 38.19 -26.64
C PRO A 136 6.19 38.21 -25.60
N GLU A 137 6.12 39.05 -24.57
CA GLU A 137 7.07 39.09 -23.45
C GLU A 137 7.16 37.78 -22.65
N HIS A 138 6.15 36.91 -22.75
CA HIS A 138 6.10 35.62 -22.06
C HIS A 138 6.53 34.42 -22.92
N SER A 139 7.07 34.66 -24.11
CA SER A 139 7.51 33.59 -25.03
C SER A 139 8.64 32.72 -24.48
N ASP A 140 9.57 33.30 -23.71
CA ASP A 140 10.68 32.60 -23.08
C ASP A 140 10.38 32.13 -21.64
N ALA A 141 9.13 32.27 -21.18
CA ALA A 141 8.74 31.92 -19.82
C ALA A 141 8.56 30.41 -19.65
N ASP A 142 8.90 29.89 -18.46
CA ASP A 142 8.63 28.50 -18.07
C ASP A 142 7.12 28.20 -18.03
N GLU A 143 6.71 26.94 -18.24
CA GLU A 143 5.31 26.53 -18.37
C GLU A 143 4.45 26.96 -17.18
N VAL A 144 5.01 26.88 -15.97
CA VAL A 144 4.34 27.31 -14.73
C VAL A 144 4.15 28.83 -14.74
N ALA A 145 5.19 29.58 -15.07
CA ALA A 145 5.14 31.04 -15.13
C ALA A 145 4.16 31.52 -16.21
N LEU A 146 4.15 30.86 -17.37
CA LEU A 146 3.22 31.12 -18.47
C LEU A 146 1.76 30.84 -18.05
N THR A 147 1.51 29.75 -17.32
CA THR A 147 0.16 29.43 -16.83
C THR A 147 -0.32 30.44 -15.80
N ILE A 148 0.54 30.90 -14.89
CA ILE A 148 0.23 31.95 -13.92
C ILE A 148 -0.11 33.26 -14.65
N ALA A 149 0.73 33.70 -15.59
CA ALA A 149 0.50 34.92 -16.35
C ALA A 149 -0.83 34.87 -17.13
N ARG A 150 -1.16 33.70 -17.70
CA ARG A 150 -2.46 33.47 -18.37
C ARG A 150 -3.65 33.59 -17.42
N ILE A 151 -3.54 33.07 -16.20
CA ILE A 151 -4.59 33.19 -15.17
C ILE A 151 -4.77 34.64 -14.74
N ASP A 152 -3.68 35.36 -14.51
CA ASP A 152 -3.72 36.76 -14.09
C ASP A 152 -4.34 37.67 -15.18
N HIS A 153 -4.02 37.39 -16.45
CA HIS A 153 -4.62 38.07 -17.59
C HIS A 153 -6.15 37.83 -17.67
N GLU A 154 -6.60 36.58 -17.59
CA GLU A 154 -8.03 36.26 -17.57
C GLU A 154 -8.74 36.93 -16.38
N HIS A 155 -8.11 36.93 -15.20
CA HIS A 155 -8.65 37.61 -14.04
C HIS A 155 -8.81 39.12 -14.27
N ALA A 156 -7.81 39.79 -14.84
CA ALA A 156 -7.88 41.21 -15.17
C ALA A 156 -9.00 41.52 -16.18
N ILE A 157 -9.15 40.69 -17.21
CA ILE A 157 -10.23 40.80 -18.20
C ILE A 157 -11.59 40.65 -17.51
N ARG A 158 -11.77 39.62 -16.68
CA ARG A 158 -13.04 39.36 -15.98
C ARG A 158 -13.43 40.51 -15.07
N LEU A 159 -12.46 41.10 -14.37
CA LEU A 159 -12.68 42.25 -13.52
C LEU A 159 -13.13 43.47 -14.32
N ALA A 160 -12.47 43.76 -15.44
CA ALA A 160 -12.87 44.84 -16.34
C ALA A 160 -14.27 44.63 -16.95
N LEU A 161 -14.60 43.40 -17.36
CA LEU A 161 -15.92 43.05 -17.88
C LEU A 161 -17.02 43.20 -16.82
N GLU A 162 -16.75 42.82 -15.57
CA GLU A 162 -17.71 42.97 -14.48
C GLU A 162 -17.91 44.45 -14.13
N GLU A 163 -16.85 45.27 -14.14
CA GLU A 163 -16.98 46.72 -13.96
C GLU A 163 -17.83 47.35 -15.07
N GLN A 164 -17.59 46.99 -16.34
CA GLN A 164 -18.40 47.44 -17.46
C GLN A 164 -19.86 47.00 -17.32
N ARG A 165 -20.10 45.74 -16.93
CA ARG A 165 -21.44 45.21 -16.66
C ARG A 165 -22.14 46.03 -15.60
N GLN A 166 -21.49 46.32 -14.47
CA GLN A 166 -22.06 47.13 -13.41
C GLN A 166 -22.36 48.56 -13.88
N GLY A 167 -21.46 49.16 -14.66
CA GLY A 167 -21.69 50.46 -15.30
C GLY A 167 -22.93 50.46 -16.20
N LEU A 168 -23.07 49.44 -17.05
CA LEU A 168 -24.24 49.27 -17.93
C LEU A 168 -25.52 49.01 -17.13
N LEU A 169 -25.46 48.24 -16.05
CA LEU A 169 -26.61 48.01 -15.17
C LEU A 169 -27.08 49.30 -14.50
N LYS A 170 -26.16 50.14 -14.02
CA LYS A 170 -26.49 51.46 -13.46
C LYS A 170 -27.14 52.36 -14.51
N LYS A 171 -26.58 52.42 -15.73
CA LYS A 171 -27.19 53.17 -16.84
C LYS A 171 -28.59 52.67 -17.19
N LYS A 172 -28.78 51.34 -17.24
CA LYS A 172 -30.09 50.72 -17.48
C LYS A 172 -31.10 51.11 -16.40
N GLN A 173 -30.73 51.05 -15.13
CA GLN A 173 -31.60 51.45 -14.02
C GLN A 173 -31.95 52.93 -14.07
N GLY A 174 -30.98 53.80 -14.40
CA GLY A 174 -31.21 55.23 -14.62
C GLY A 174 -32.24 55.49 -15.73
N LEU A 175 -32.06 54.85 -16.90
CA LEU A 175 -33.00 54.99 -18.02
C LEU A 175 -34.39 54.47 -17.71
N ILE A 176 -34.52 53.41 -16.91
CA ILE A 176 -35.82 52.90 -16.44
C ILE A 176 -36.50 53.92 -15.53
N ALA A 177 -35.76 54.52 -14.59
CA ALA A 177 -36.27 55.55 -13.69
C ALA A 177 -36.71 56.80 -14.47
N ASP A 178 -35.90 57.26 -15.43
CA ASP A 178 -36.23 58.40 -16.29
C ASP A 178 -37.46 58.13 -17.15
N ASN A 179 -37.58 56.93 -17.74
CA ASN A 179 -38.78 56.53 -18.47
C ASN A 179 -40.02 56.52 -17.57
N LYS A 180 -39.90 56.02 -16.34
CA LYS A 180 -41.00 56.02 -15.38
C LYS A 180 -41.43 57.44 -15.05
N LYS A 181 -40.48 58.33 -14.74
CA LYS A 181 -40.75 59.74 -14.46
C LYS A 181 -41.44 60.43 -15.64
N ARG A 182 -40.93 60.23 -16.87
CA ARG A 182 -41.56 60.79 -18.08
C ARG A 182 -42.97 60.26 -18.32
N LYS A 183 -43.23 58.99 -18.02
CA LYS A 183 -44.59 58.42 -18.07
C LYS A 183 -45.51 59.06 -17.04
N ASP A 184 -45.03 59.24 -15.82
CA ASP A 184 -45.81 59.89 -14.75
C ASP A 184 -46.08 61.37 -15.09
N ASP A 185 -45.09 62.09 -15.63
CA ASP A 185 -45.22 63.47 -16.10
C ASP A 185 -46.24 63.59 -17.26
N LEU A 186 -46.19 62.66 -18.23
CA LEU A 186 -47.16 62.60 -19.33
C LEU A 186 -48.59 62.36 -18.81
N ALA A 187 -48.75 61.41 -17.87
CA ALA A 187 -50.05 61.12 -17.27
C ALA A 187 -50.59 62.30 -16.45
N ASN A 188 -49.72 63.13 -15.86
CA ASN A 188 -50.12 64.36 -15.19
C ASN A 188 -50.52 65.45 -16.20
N LEU A 189 -49.78 65.59 -17.30
CA LEU A 189 -50.14 66.50 -18.38
C LEU A 189 -51.50 66.14 -19.00
N ASP A 190 -51.77 64.86 -19.24
CA ASP A 190 -53.07 64.39 -19.74
C ASP A 190 -54.21 64.83 -18.80
N LYS A 191 -54.04 64.67 -17.47
CA LYS A 191 -55.02 65.14 -16.48
C LYS A 191 -55.20 66.65 -16.48
N ASP A 192 -54.12 67.41 -16.64
CA ASP A 192 -54.19 68.87 -16.65
C ASP A 192 -54.81 69.39 -17.95
N LEU A 193 -54.59 68.71 -19.09
CA LEU A 193 -55.30 68.96 -20.34
C LEU A 193 -56.79 68.66 -20.22
N GLU A 194 -57.18 67.55 -19.60
CA GLU A 194 -58.59 67.25 -19.32
C GLU A 194 -59.24 68.36 -18.50
N LYS A 195 -58.59 68.80 -17.42
CA LYS A 195 -59.08 69.94 -16.61
C LYS A 195 -59.17 71.23 -17.41
N PHE A 196 -58.18 71.52 -18.26
CA PHE A 196 -58.18 72.72 -19.11
C PHE A 196 -59.35 72.69 -20.11
N ILE A 197 -59.55 71.55 -20.78
CA ILE A 197 -60.69 71.34 -21.68
C ILE A 197 -61.99 71.54 -20.91
N ASP A 198 -62.13 70.94 -19.73
CA ASP A 198 -63.32 71.09 -18.89
C ASP A 198 -63.57 72.54 -18.46
N ALA A 199 -62.51 73.28 -18.10
CA ALA A 199 -62.58 74.69 -17.73
C ALA A 199 -62.85 75.62 -18.94
N ALA A 200 -62.48 75.21 -20.15
CA ALA A 200 -62.72 75.96 -21.39
C ALA A 200 -64.14 75.74 -21.97
N LYS A 201 -64.80 74.61 -21.67
CA LYS A 201 -66.18 74.29 -22.11
C LYS A 201 -67.21 75.41 -21.84
N PRO A 202 -67.22 76.10 -20.68
CA PRO A 202 -68.12 77.24 -20.43
C PRO A 202 -67.89 78.41 -21.39
N ILE A 203 -66.63 78.75 -21.67
CA ILE A 203 -66.26 79.85 -22.58
C ILE A 203 -66.70 79.50 -24.01
N GLN A 204 -66.48 78.26 -24.45
CA GLN A 204 -66.99 77.73 -25.72
C GLN A 204 -68.51 77.87 -25.83
N LYS A 205 -69.27 77.45 -24.81
CA LYS A 205 -70.73 77.63 -24.75
C LYS A 205 -71.18 79.09 -24.79
N THR A 206 -70.32 80.03 -24.41
CA THR A 206 -70.62 81.46 -24.44
C THR A 206 -70.44 82.01 -25.86
N PHE A 207 -69.40 81.59 -26.58
CA PHE A 207 -69.18 81.95 -27.98
C PHE A 207 -70.10 81.20 -28.97
N GLU A 208 -70.54 79.99 -28.65
CA GLU A 208 -71.56 79.26 -29.44
C GLU A 208 -72.96 79.89 -29.35
N LYS A 209 -73.22 80.71 -28.34
CA LYS A 209 -74.50 81.45 -28.18
C LYS A 209 -74.51 82.82 -28.88
N VAL A 210 -73.39 83.21 -29.50
CA VAL A 210 -73.23 84.52 -30.18
C VAL A 210 -73.28 84.37 -31.72
N VAL A 211 -73.77 83.23 -32.22
CA VAL A 211 -74.19 83.03 -33.62
C VAL A 211 -75.69 82.84 -33.68
#